data_AF-A0A318M251-F1
#
_entry.id   AF-A0A318M251-F1
#
_cell.length_a   1.000
_cell.length_b   1.000
_cell.length_c   1.000
_cell.angle_alpha   90.00
_cell.angle_beta   90.00
_cell.angle_gamma   90.00
#
_symmetry.space_group_name_H-M   'P 1'
#
loop_
_entity.id
_entity.type
_entity.pdbx_description
1 polymer ?
#
loop_
_entity_poly.entity_id
_entity_poly.type
_entity_poly.pdbx_seq_one_letter_code
_entity_poly.pdbx_strand_id
1 'polypeptide(L)'
;MTPIGLAHLTLLRLSPPDLVGAAAEAGYDFVGVRVRAATAGEHQYPMAAGSPMSRETVRRLADTGLRVRDIEFLTLGPDTVAADWRPALDAGAALGASTVSVAAADPDRSRLTDTLAALTDDALPLGLRPTLEPISYQPVSTVAEAAALASATGAAVLLDALHVQRGGSPLDDVRALDPDLVPVVQLCDGPLAAPAHLDLPAELPMGMRADGSVLQVEARVRRELVGDGELPLRELVTAVPDGTPLSVEVPHAALQAVLPPVEFARRNLDAVRRLLTTVDAHV
;
A
#
# COMPACT_ATOMS: atom_id res chain seq x y z
N MET A 1 7.27 -12.66 15.92
CA MET A 1 7.81 -11.40 15.36
C MET A 1 6.90 -10.94 14.26
N THR A 2 6.48 -9.68 14.31
CA THR A 2 5.63 -9.06 13.27
C THR A 2 6.42 -8.89 11.97
N PRO A 3 5.98 -9.46 10.84
CA PRO A 3 6.67 -9.29 9.55
C PRO A 3 6.62 -7.83 9.08
N ILE A 4 7.72 -7.30 8.57
CA ILE A 4 7.82 -5.94 8.03
C ILE A 4 8.18 -6.00 6.54
N GLY A 5 7.40 -5.32 5.70
CA GLY A 5 7.59 -5.28 4.26
C GLY A 5 7.81 -3.88 3.73
N LEU A 6 8.13 -3.80 2.45
CA LEU A 6 8.38 -2.56 1.73
C LEU A 6 7.36 -2.40 0.59
N ALA A 7 6.48 -1.41 0.68
CA ALA A 7 5.60 -1.02 -0.42
C ALA A 7 6.43 -0.39 -1.55
N HIS A 8 6.06 -0.67 -2.81
CA HIS A 8 6.83 -0.21 -3.96
C HIS A 8 6.78 1.32 -4.09
N LEU A 9 5.69 1.96 -3.68
CA LEU A 9 5.58 3.42 -3.69
C LEU A 9 6.72 4.12 -2.90
N THR A 10 7.28 3.47 -1.87
CA THR A 10 8.47 3.95 -1.12
C THR A 10 9.70 4.10 -2.00
N LEU A 11 9.88 3.26 -3.03
CA LEU A 11 11.05 3.24 -3.93
C LEU A 11 10.63 3.10 -5.40
N LEU A 12 9.59 3.82 -5.83
CA LEU A 12 8.91 3.58 -7.11
C LEU A 12 9.82 3.70 -8.35
N ARG A 13 10.98 4.36 -8.23
CA ARG A 13 12.00 4.48 -9.29
C ARG A 13 12.80 3.20 -9.52
N LEU A 14 12.77 2.25 -8.59
CA LEU A 14 13.40 0.94 -8.79
C LEU A 14 12.50 0.08 -9.65
N SER A 15 13.10 -0.73 -10.51
CA SER A 15 12.35 -1.80 -11.17
C SER A 15 11.92 -2.85 -10.12
N PRO A 16 10.82 -3.59 -10.33
CA PRO A 16 10.41 -4.67 -9.43
C PRO A 16 11.51 -5.66 -9.00
N PRO A 17 12.41 -6.14 -9.88
CA PRO A 17 13.52 -6.99 -9.42
C PRO A 17 14.57 -6.24 -8.58
N ASP A 18 14.82 -4.96 -8.87
CA ASP A 18 15.75 -4.14 -8.07
C ASP A 18 15.16 -3.79 -6.70
N LEU A 19 13.84 -3.56 -6.62
CA LEU A 19 13.11 -3.40 -5.37
C LEU A 19 13.31 -4.63 -4.47
N VAL A 20 13.13 -5.84 -5.02
CA VAL A 20 13.34 -7.10 -4.27
C VAL A 20 14.78 -7.18 -3.76
N GLY A 21 15.76 -6.85 -4.59
CA GLY A 21 17.17 -6.78 -4.18
C GLY A 21 17.41 -5.79 -3.04
N ALA A 22 16.90 -4.57 -3.17
CA ALA A 22 17.05 -3.52 -2.16
C ALA A 22 16.35 -3.87 -0.84
N ALA A 23 15.15 -4.45 -0.90
CA ALA A 23 14.40 -4.91 0.27
C ALA A 23 15.14 -6.02 1.02
N ALA A 24 15.70 -6.99 0.29
CA ALA A 24 16.48 -8.08 0.88
C ALA A 24 17.77 -7.56 1.53
N GLU A 25 18.50 -6.66 0.86
CA GLU A 25 19.72 -6.07 1.39
C GLU A 25 19.47 -5.15 2.60
N ALA A 26 18.30 -4.54 2.68
CA ALA A 26 17.87 -3.76 3.84
C ALA A 26 17.37 -4.65 5.00
N GLY A 27 16.92 -5.87 4.72
CA GLY A 27 16.48 -6.86 5.72
C GLY A 27 14.97 -6.84 6.00
N TYR A 28 14.16 -6.52 4.98
CA TYR A 28 12.70 -6.68 5.02
C TYR A 28 12.30 -8.15 4.88
N ASP A 29 11.05 -8.48 5.24
CA ASP A 29 10.49 -9.83 5.19
C ASP A 29 9.65 -10.09 3.93
N PHE A 30 9.11 -9.03 3.31
CA PHE A 30 8.28 -9.10 2.10
C PHE A 30 8.28 -7.77 1.33
N VAL A 31 7.69 -7.77 0.13
CA VAL A 31 7.47 -6.55 -0.67
C VAL A 31 6.03 -6.41 -1.14
N GLY A 32 5.61 -5.17 -1.36
CA GLY A 32 4.52 -4.81 -2.29
C GLY A 32 5.11 -4.50 -3.66
N VAL A 33 4.42 -4.84 -4.76
CA VAL A 33 4.94 -4.65 -6.13
C VAL A 33 3.94 -3.92 -7.02
N ARG A 34 4.35 -2.77 -7.56
CA ARG A 34 3.70 -2.09 -8.68
C ARG A 34 3.76 -2.93 -9.97
N VAL A 35 2.63 -3.52 -10.39
CA VAL A 35 2.53 -4.34 -11.63
C VAL A 35 1.85 -3.61 -12.79
N ARG A 36 1.25 -2.45 -12.51
CA ARG A 36 0.61 -1.54 -13.48
C ARG A 36 0.78 -0.09 -13.04
N ALA A 37 0.60 0.85 -13.96
CA ALA A 37 0.50 2.27 -13.60
C ALA A 37 -0.72 2.51 -12.68
N ALA A 38 -0.55 3.26 -11.58
CA ALA A 38 -1.66 3.65 -10.71
C ALA A 38 -2.34 4.94 -11.17
N THR A 39 -1.64 5.78 -11.93
CA THR A 39 -2.15 7.06 -12.43
C THR A 39 -2.03 7.17 -13.94
N ALA A 40 -2.91 7.97 -14.56
CA ALA A 40 -2.82 8.27 -15.97
C ALA A 40 -1.49 9.01 -16.27
N GLY A 41 -0.72 8.49 -17.21
CA GLY A 41 0.58 9.04 -17.61
C GLY A 41 1.79 8.51 -16.84
N GLU A 42 1.59 7.72 -15.78
CA GLU A 42 2.67 7.04 -15.08
C GLU A 42 3.30 5.97 -15.98
N HIS A 43 4.63 5.96 -16.04
CA HIS A 43 5.37 4.95 -16.76
C HIS A 43 5.13 3.57 -16.12
N GLN A 44 4.72 2.62 -16.94
CA GLN A 44 4.44 1.26 -16.51
C GLN A 44 5.65 0.34 -16.68
N TYR A 45 6.03 -0.35 -15.61
CA TYR A 45 6.96 -1.48 -15.71
C TYR A 45 6.31 -2.63 -16.50
N PRO A 46 7.03 -3.30 -17.42
CA PRO A 46 6.50 -4.38 -18.26
C PRO A 46 6.31 -5.68 -17.45
N MET A 47 5.38 -5.67 -16.50
CA MET A 47 5.14 -6.73 -15.51
C MET A 47 4.05 -7.72 -15.89
N ALA A 48 3.65 -7.78 -17.16
CA ALA A 48 2.75 -8.82 -17.65
C ALA A 48 3.26 -10.22 -17.24
N ALA A 49 2.34 -11.11 -16.86
CA ALA A 49 2.68 -12.46 -16.42
C ALA A 49 3.61 -13.16 -17.41
N GLY A 50 4.77 -13.63 -16.91
CA GLY A 50 5.76 -14.31 -17.74
C GLY A 50 6.56 -13.40 -18.68
N SER A 51 6.47 -12.07 -18.59
CA SER A 51 7.39 -11.17 -19.28
C SER A 51 8.84 -11.37 -18.80
N PRO A 52 9.86 -10.85 -19.52
CA PRO A 52 11.25 -10.89 -19.04
C PRO A 52 11.42 -10.28 -17.63
N MET A 53 10.78 -9.15 -17.35
CA MET A 53 10.86 -8.49 -16.05
C MET A 53 10.11 -9.25 -14.96
N SER A 54 8.94 -9.81 -15.27
CA SER A 54 8.19 -10.67 -14.35
C SER A 54 9.02 -11.90 -13.96
N ARG A 55 9.62 -12.60 -14.93
CA ARG A 55 10.48 -13.77 -14.67
C ARG A 55 11.72 -13.41 -13.85
N GLU A 56 12.35 -12.28 -14.15
CA GLU A 56 13.49 -11.79 -13.38
C GLU A 56 13.08 -11.46 -11.94
N THR A 57 11.91 -10.87 -11.73
CA THR A 57 11.37 -10.60 -10.39
C THR A 57 11.13 -11.89 -9.61
N VAL A 58 10.52 -12.90 -10.23
CA VAL A 58 10.34 -14.25 -9.63
C VAL A 58 11.68 -14.86 -9.25
N ARG A 59 12.69 -14.76 -10.13
CA ARG A 59 14.05 -15.25 -9.83
C ARG A 59 14.66 -14.53 -8.62
N ARG A 60 14.54 -13.19 -8.55
CA ARG A 60 15.04 -12.41 -7.40
C ARG A 60 14.33 -12.76 -6.10
N LEU A 61 13.01 -13.00 -6.14
CA LEU A 61 12.25 -13.47 -4.97
C LEU A 61 12.79 -14.83 -4.50
N ALA A 62 13.04 -15.76 -5.42
CA ALA A 62 13.63 -17.06 -5.09
C ALA A 62 15.05 -16.96 -4.52
N ASP A 63 15.91 -16.11 -5.11
CA ASP A 63 17.30 -15.91 -4.68
C ASP A 63 17.39 -15.29 -3.27
N THR A 64 16.42 -14.44 -2.90
CA THR A 64 16.42 -13.69 -1.63
C THR A 64 15.57 -14.34 -0.55
N GLY A 65 14.62 -15.21 -0.91
CA GLY A 65 13.63 -15.77 -0.01
C GLY A 65 12.46 -14.84 0.33
N LEU A 66 12.43 -13.63 -0.25
CA LEU A 66 11.32 -12.69 -0.09
C LEU A 66 10.07 -13.20 -0.83
N ARG A 67 8.92 -12.74 -0.35
CA ARG A 67 7.62 -12.98 -0.99
C ARG A 67 6.96 -11.65 -1.34
N VAL A 68 6.10 -11.68 -2.36
CA VAL A 68 5.19 -10.57 -2.61
C VAL A 68 3.97 -10.76 -1.73
N ARG A 69 3.66 -9.78 -0.89
CA ARG A 69 2.39 -9.78 -0.14
C ARG A 69 1.31 -9.11 -0.96
N ASP A 70 1.60 -7.93 -1.49
CA ASP A 70 0.63 -7.07 -2.17
C ASP A 70 1.07 -6.72 -3.60
N ILE A 71 0.09 -6.59 -4.50
CA ILE A 71 0.29 -5.87 -5.77
C ILE A 71 -0.47 -4.54 -5.77
N GLU A 72 0.27 -3.50 -6.13
CA GLU A 72 -0.19 -2.12 -6.18
C GLU A 72 -0.47 -1.74 -7.64
N PHE A 73 -1.48 -0.95 -7.99
CA PHE A 73 -2.66 -0.53 -7.25
C PHE A 73 -3.81 -0.41 -8.25
N LEU A 74 -5.02 -0.84 -7.88
CA LEU A 74 -6.22 -0.72 -8.71
C LEU A 74 -7.09 0.44 -8.23
N THR A 75 -7.71 1.15 -9.17
CA THR A 75 -8.71 2.18 -8.84
C THR A 75 -10.01 1.81 -9.55
N LEU A 76 -11.05 1.53 -8.78
CA LEU A 76 -12.37 1.21 -9.29
C LEU A 76 -13.16 2.50 -9.49
N GLY A 77 -13.43 2.85 -10.75
CA GLY A 77 -14.27 3.97 -11.15
C GLY A 77 -15.53 3.50 -11.89
N PRO A 78 -16.39 4.44 -12.33
CA PRO A 78 -17.67 4.15 -12.97
C PRO A 78 -17.59 3.24 -14.20
N ASP A 79 -16.49 3.35 -14.95
CA ASP A 79 -16.29 2.64 -16.21
C ASP A 79 -15.38 1.41 -16.06
N THR A 80 -15.00 1.04 -14.83
CA THR A 80 -14.06 -0.06 -14.59
C THR A 80 -14.73 -1.41 -14.86
N VAL A 81 -14.10 -2.21 -15.72
CA VAL A 81 -14.58 -3.52 -16.17
C VAL A 81 -13.53 -4.59 -15.97
N ALA A 82 -13.93 -5.87 -16.07
CA ALA A 82 -13.04 -6.99 -15.77
C ALA A 82 -11.76 -7.04 -16.60
N ALA A 83 -11.79 -6.53 -17.83
CA ALA A 83 -10.61 -6.42 -18.67
C ALA A 83 -9.53 -5.50 -18.08
N ASP A 84 -9.89 -4.56 -17.21
CA ASP A 84 -8.97 -3.59 -16.61
C ASP A 84 -8.13 -4.20 -15.48
N TRP A 85 -8.69 -5.15 -14.71
CA TRP A 85 -8.00 -5.76 -13.57
C TRP A 85 -7.37 -7.12 -13.87
N ARG A 86 -7.89 -7.89 -14.84
CA ARG A 86 -7.35 -9.22 -15.21
C ARG A 86 -5.84 -9.24 -15.42
N PRO A 87 -5.21 -8.31 -16.19
CA PRO A 87 -3.77 -8.32 -16.37
C PRO A 87 -2.98 -8.12 -15.07
N ALA A 88 -3.53 -7.34 -14.12
CA ALA A 88 -2.91 -7.12 -12.82
C ALA A 88 -3.01 -8.38 -11.95
N LEU A 89 -4.17 -9.06 -11.95
CA LEU A 89 -4.36 -10.33 -11.25
C LEU A 89 -3.43 -11.42 -11.79
N ASP A 90 -3.31 -11.55 -13.12
CA ASP A 90 -2.39 -12.51 -13.75
C ASP A 90 -0.93 -12.22 -13.35
N ALA A 91 -0.53 -10.95 -13.33
CA ALA A 91 0.80 -10.53 -12.88
C ALA A 91 1.03 -10.84 -11.40
N GLY A 92 0.05 -10.56 -10.52
CA GLY A 92 0.12 -10.89 -9.09
C GLY A 92 0.23 -12.39 -8.85
N ALA A 93 -0.57 -13.20 -9.55
CA ALA A 93 -0.53 -14.65 -9.47
C ALA A 93 0.84 -15.19 -9.92
N ALA A 94 1.42 -14.65 -11.00
CA ALA A 94 2.75 -15.03 -11.46
C ALA A 94 3.86 -14.72 -10.45
N LEU A 95 3.67 -13.71 -9.60
CA LEU A 95 4.59 -13.34 -8.53
C LEU A 95 4.32 -14.10 -7.21
N GLY A 96 3.20 -14.84 -7.12
CA GLY A 96 2.74 -15.48 -5.89
C GLY A 96 2.28 -14.48 -4.82
N ALA A 97 1.73 -13.33 -5.24
CA ALA A 97 1.19 -12.33 -4.33
C ALA A 97 -0.05 -12.86 -3.59
N SER A 98 -0.38 -12.26 -2.43
CA SER A 98 -1.52 -12.65 -1.59
C SER A 98 -2.67 -11.65 -1.64
N THR A 99 -2.38 -10.38 -1.89
CA THR A 99 -3.38 -9.30 -1.93
C THR A 99 -3.22 -8.42 -3.17
N VAL A 100 -4.28 -7.68 -3.49
CA VAL A 100 -4.26 -6.59 -4.46
C VAL A 100 -4.93 -5.36 -3.85
N SER A 101 -4.17 -4.28 -3.70
CA SER A 101 -4.67 -3.04 -3.14
C SER A 101 -5.58 -2.27 -4.10
N VAL A 102 -6.70 -1.77 -3.57
CA VAL A 102 -7.78 -1.16 -4.33
C VAL A 102 -8.23 0.16 -3.70
N ALA A 103 -8.35 1.23 -4.49
CA ALA A 103 -9.15 2.41 -4.13
C ALA A 103 -10.53 2.34 -4.79
N ALA A 104 -11.52 2.82 -4.07
CA ALA A 104 -12.87 3.06 -4.58
C ALA A 104 -13.04 4.52 -5.00
N ALA A 105 -12.90 4.79 -6.30
CA ALA A 105 -13.14 6.11 -6.91
C ALA A 105 -14.55 6.29 -7.47
N ASP A 106 -15.34 5.21 -7.57
CA ASP A 106 -16.73 5.28 -8.01
C ASP A 106 -17.64 5.88 -6.91
N PRO A 107 -18.29 7.02 -7.16
CA PRO A 107 -19.22 7.62 -6.18
C PRO A 107 -20.54 6.85 -6.03
N ASP A 108 -20.89 5.97 -6.97
CA ASP A 108 -22.09 5.14 -6.88
C ASP A 108 -21.80 3.89 -6.03
N ARG A 109 -22.33 3.88 -4.81
CA ARG A 109 -22.07 2.82 -3.84
C ARG A 109 -22.58 1.45 -4.29
N SER A 110 -23.68 1.40 -5.06
CA SER A 110 -24.22 0.12 -5.56
C SER A 110 -23.30 -0.45 -6.63
N ARG A 111 -22.96 0.36 -7.66
CA ARG A 111 -22.07 -0.09 -8.74
C ARG A 111 -20.69 -0.44 -8.21
N LEU A 112 -20.15 0.35 -7.28
CA LEU A 112 -18.88 0.04 -6.62
C LEU A 112 -18.92 -1.33 -5.92
N THR A 113 -20.01 -1.64 -5.20
CA THR A 113 -20.17 -2.93 -4.51
C THR A 113 -20.18 -4.07 -5.51
N ASP A 114 -20.95 -3.94 -6.59
CA ASP A 114 -21.05 -4.94 -7.65
C ASP A 114 -19.69 -5.16 -8.35
N THR A 115 -18.97 -4.07 -8.66
CA THR A 115 -17.63 -4.14 -9.28
C THR A 115 -16.59 -4.76 -8.34
N LEU A 116 -16.61 -4.42 -7.04
CA LEU A 116 -15.70 -4.99 -6.05
C LEU A 116 -15.99 -6.49 -5.82
N ALA A 117 -17.25 -6.89 -5.81
CA ALA A 117 -17.64 -8.31 -5.74
C ALA A 117 -17.10 -9.08 -6.95
N ALA A 118 -17.31 -8.56 -8.17
CA ALA A 118 -16.80 -9.17 -9.40
C ALA A 118 -15.27 -9.28 -9.42
N LEU A 119 -14.55 -8.25 -8.97
CA LEU A 119 -13.10 -8.29 -8.79
C LEU A 119 -12.68 -9.38 -7.80
N THR A 120 -13.41 -9.50 -6.69
CA THR A 120 -13.11 -10.49 -5.65
C THR A 120 -13.33 -11.91 -6.16
N ASP A 121 -14.44 -12.17 -6.86
CA ASP A 121 -14.72 -13.46 -7.49
C ASP A 121 -13.65 -13.87 -8.52
N ASP A 122 -13.12 -12.90 -9.29
CA ASP A 122 -12.02 -13.14 -10.25
C ASP A 122 -10.66 -13.36 -9.53
N ALA A 123 -10.41 -12.71 -8.39
CA ALA A 123 -9.13 -12.71 -7.70
C ALA A 123 -8.91 -13.93 -6.79
N LEU A 124 -9.95 -14.39 -6.08
CA LEU A 124 -9.84 -15.48 -5.09
C LEU A 124 -9.30 -16.80 -5.69
N PRO A 125 -9.76 -17.26 -6.88
CA PRO A 125 -9.22 -18.47 -7.51
C PRO A 125 -7.73 -18.40 -7.85
N LEU A 126 -7.17 -17.18 -7.94
CA LEU A 126 -5.77 -16.91 -8.21
C LEU A 126 -4.93 -16.80 -6.93
N GLY A 127 -5.54 -16.98 -5.75
CA GLY A 127 -4.90 -16.82 -4.45
C GLY A 127 -4.73 -15.35 -4.01
N LEU A 128 -5.42 -14.42 -4.68
CA LEU A 128 -5.38 -12.99 -4.38
C LEU A 128 -6.66 -12.56 -3.66
N ARG A 129 -6.52 -11.82 -2.57
CA ARG A 129 -7.65 -11.14 -1.91
C ARG A 129 -7.57 -9.64 -2.15
N PRO A 130 -8.57 -9.01 -2.78
CA PRO A 130 -8.61 -7.55 -2.86
C PRO A 130 -8.62 -6.92 -1.47
N THR A 131 -7.84 -5.87 -1.29
CA THR A 131 -7.76 -5.09 -0.05
C THR A 131 -8.17 -3.65 -0.34
N LEU A 132 -9.36 -3.28 0.13
CA LEU A 132 -9.92 -1.94 -0.05
C LEU A 132 -9.21 -0.97 0.90
N GLU A 133 -8.59 0.06 0.33
CA GLU A 133 -7.93 1.13 1.07
C GLU A 133 -8.86 2.36 1.12
N PRO A 134 -9.25 2.83 2.33
CA PRO A 134 -10.08 4.02 2.49
C PRO A 134 -9.27 5.30 2.26
N ILE A 135 -8.88 5.55 1.00
CA ILE A 135 -8.10 6.73 0.61
C ILE A 135 -8.86 8.01 0.98
N SER A 136 -8.26 8.85 1.82
CA SER A 136 -8.86 10.05 2.41
C SER A 136 -9.38 11.11 1.42
N TYR A 137 -9.01 11.03 0.14
CA TYR A 137 -9.48 11.90 -0.94
C TYR A 137 -10.30 11.16 -2.01
N GLN A 138 -10.88 10.00 -1.66
CA GLN A 138 -11.79 9.22 -2.50
C GLN A 138 -13.20 9.11 -1.89
N PRO A 139 -14.22 8.71 -2.67
CA PRO A 139 -15.59 8.51 -2.17
C PRO A 139 -15.75 7.49 -1.03
N VAL A 140 -14.85 6.52 -0.89
CA VAL A 140 -14.72 5.68 0.31
C VAL A 140 -13.45 6.12 1.01
N SER A 141 -13.59 6.79 2.15
CA SER A 141 -12.47 7.46 2.83
C SER A 141 -12.38 7.16 4.31
N THR A 142 -13.29 6.34 4.85
CA THR A 142 -13.30 5.95 6.26
C THR A 142 -13.16 4.44 6.42
N VAL A 143 -12.57 4.03 7.55
CA VAL A 143 -12.40 2.62 7.92
C VAL A 143 -13.75 1.90 7.97
N ALA A 144 -14.76 2.51 8.59
CA ALA A 144 -16.10 1.92 8.70
C ALA A 144 -16.75 1.66 7.33
N GLU A 145 -16.67 2.61 6.38
CA GLU A 145 -17.20 2.42 5.03
C GLU A 145 -16.47 1.31 4.27
N ALA A 146 -15.13 1.29 4.34
CA ALA A 146 -14.35 0.26 3.67
C ALA A 146 -14.62 -1.13 4.27
N ALA A 147 -14.75 -1.24 5.59
CA ALA A 147 -15.05 -2.49 6.26
C ALA A 147 -16.43 -3.06 5.89
N ALA A 148 -17.45 -2.21 5.78
CA ALA A 148 -18.78 -2.61 5.36
C ALA A 148 -18.77 -3.18 3.93
N LEU A 149 -18.10 -2.50 2.99
CA LEU A 149 -17.96 -2.96 1.61
C LEU A 149 -17.12 -4.24 1.51
N ALA A 150 -15.99 -4.30 2.21
CA ALA A 150 -15.10 -5.45 2.20
C ALA A 150 -15.81 -6.71 2.70
N SER A 151 -16.52 -6.60 3.83
CA SER A 151 -17.28 -7.70 4.41
C SER A 151 -18.40 -8.19 3.47
N ALA A 152 -19.09 -7.27 2.78
CA ALA A 152 -20.18 -7.61 1.87
C ALA A 152 -19.71 -8.31 0.57
N THR A 153 -18.44 -8.15 0.19
CA THR A 153 -17.90 -8.59 -1.09
C THR A 153 -16.86 -9.70 -0.98
N GLY A 154 -16.45 -10.07 0.25
CA GLY A 154 -15.37 -11.04 0.49
C GLY A 154 -13.95 -10.43 0.39
N ALA A 155 -13.85 -9.14 0.09
CA ALA A 155 -12.59 -8.42 0.13
C ALA A 155 -12.10 -8.23 1.59
N ALA A 156 -10.94 -7.62 1.73
CA ALA A 156 -10.33 -7.21 2.99
C ALA A 156 -10.16 -5.68 3.02
N VAL A 157 -9.67 -5.15 4.13
CA VAL A 157 -9.31 -3.74 4.30
C VAL A 157 -7.80 -3.62 4.41
N LEU A 158 -7.21 -2.72 3.62
CA LEU A 158 -5.86 -2.23 3.88
C LEU A 158 -5.98 -0.98 4.75
N LEU A 159 -5.34 -0.98 5.91
CA LEU A 159 -5.26 0.20 6.77
C LEU A 159 -3.96 0.93 6.49
N ASP A 160 -4.04 2.14 5.95
CA ASP A 160 -2.90 3.04 5.81
C ASP A 160 -2.96 4.13 6.88
N ALA A 161 -1.87 4.32 7.62
CA ALA A 161 -1.81 5.23 8.76
C ALA A 161 -2.16 6.69 8.38
N LEU A 162 -1.71 7.16 7.22
CA LEU A 162 -2.02 8.50 6.75
C LEU A 162 -3.52 8.59 6.41
N HIS A 163 -4.05 7.62 5.67
CA HIS A 163 -5.43 7.67 5.24
C HIS A 163 -6.43 7.48 6.38
N VAL A 164 -6.12 6.67 7.38
CA VAL A 164 -6.91 6.57 8.64
C VAL A 164 -7.01 7.94 9.31
N GLN A 165 -5.88 8.62 9.50
CA GLN A 165 -5.84 9.96 10.12
C GLN A 165 -6.57 11.00 9.26
N ARG A 166 -6.26 11.08 7.96
CA ARG A 166 -6.79 12.11 7.06
C ARG A 166 -8.26 11.90 6.71
N GLY A 167 -8.73 10.66 6.72
CA GLY A 167 -10.14 10.29 6.59
C GLY A 167 -10.96 10.54 7.85
N GLY A 168 -10.31 10.90 8.97
CA GLY A 168 -10.97 11.16 10.25
C GLY A 168 -11.55 9.90 10.90
N SER A 169 -11.00 8.72 10.58
CA SER A 169 -11.47 7.46 11.16
C SER A 169 -10.99 7.34 12.61
N PRO A 170 -11.88 7.21 13.60
CA PRO A 170 -11.46 6.93 14.97
C PRO A 170 -10.81 5.55 15.05
N LEU A 171 -9.80 5.39 15.91
CA LEU A 171 -9.16 4.09 16.11
C LEU A 171 -10.10 3.03 16.70
N ASP A 172 -11.22 3.44 17.29
CA ASP A 172 -12.26 2.50 17.71
C ASP A 172 -12.91 1.78 16.52
N ASP A 173 -12.98 2.41 15.33
CA ASP A 173 -13.43 1.73 14.11
C ASP A 173 -12.44 0.64 13.70
N VAL A 174 -11.13 0.86 13.91
CA VAL A 174 -10.09 -0.15 13.66
C VAL A 174 -10.23 -1.31 14.65
N ARG A 175 -10.42 -1.02 15.94
CA ARG A 175 -10.61 -2.06 16.98
C ARG A 175 -11.87 -2.88 16.79
N ALA A 176 -12.88 -2.32 16.13
CA ALA A 176 -14.15 -2.99 15.86
C ALA A 176 -14.10 -3.92 14.64
N LEU A 177 -13.02 -3.91 13.87
CA LEU A 177 -12.87 -4.79 12.70
C LEU A 177 -12.75 -6.25 13.12
N ASP A 178 -13.28 -7.13 12.27
CA ASP A 178 -12.94 -8.55 12.35
C ASP A 178 -11.42 -8.71 12.13
N PRO A 179 -10.70 -9.42 13.02
CA PRO A 179 -9.26 -9.68 12.88
C PRO A 179 -8.84 -10.17 11.48
N ASP A 180 -9.65 -11.03 10.84
CA ASP A 180 -9.32 -11.61 9.54
C ASP A 180 -9.56 -10.63 8.36
N LEU A 181 -10.08 -9.43 8.63
CA LEU A 181 -10.35 -8.41 7.63
C LEU A 181 -9.11 -7.55 7.30
N VAL A 182 -8.05 -7.58 8.12
CA VAL A 182 -6.87 -6.71 7.97
C VAL A 182 -5.60 -7.54 7.71
N PRO A 183 -5.30 -7.91 6.45
CA PRO A 183 -4.13 -8.73 6.14
C PRO A 183 -2.80 -7.97 6.20
N VAL A 184 -2.84 -6.64 6.16
CA VAL A 184 -1.65 -5.76 6.22
C VAL A 184 -2.03 -4.34 6.64
N VAL A 185 -1.14 -3.68 7.38
CA VAL A 185 -1.20 -2.24 7.68
C VAL A 185 -0.05 -1.52 6.98
N GLN A 186 -0.32 -0.43 6.27
CA GLN A 186 0.71 0.47 5.74
C GLN A 186 1.08 1.54 6.75
N LEU A 187 2.38 1.68 6.98
CA LEU A 187 2.96 2.63 7.92
C LEU A 187 3.78 3.69 7.20
N CYS A 188 3.54 4.91 7.64
CA CYS A 188 4.30 6.12 7.40
C CYS A 188 4.06 7.05 8.58
N ASP A 189 4.55 8.28 8.50
CA ASP A 189 4.21 9.33 9.44
C ASP A 189 3.89 10.65 8.72
N GLY A 190 3.51 11.65 9.50
CA GLY A 190 3.26 13.00 9.05
C GLY A 190 2.70 13.87 10.18
N PRO A 191 2.49 15.16 9.94
CA PRO A 191 1.88 16.05 10.92
C PRO A 191 0.50 15.53 11.37
N LEU A 192 0.11 15.79 12.62
CA LEU A 192 -1.17 15.27 13.12
C LEU A 192 -2.36 15.85 12.34
N ALA A 193 -2.32 17.17 12.10
CA ALA A 193 -3.27 17.86 11.24
C ALA A 193 -2.79 17.86 9.79
N ALA A 194 -3.72 17.75 8.85
CA ALA A 194 -3.40 17.89 7.42
C ALA A 194 -2.75 19.25 7.16
N PRO A 195 -1.60 19.31 6.45
CA PRO A 195 -1.01 20.58 6.06
C PRO A 195 -1.97 21.40 5.19
N ALA A 196 -2.00 22.72 5.39
CA ALA A 196 -2.80 23.62 4.55
C ALA A 196 -2.23 23.75 3.12
N HIS A 197 -0.93 23.54 2.98
CA HIS A 197 -0.21 23.61 1.71
C HIS A 197 1.01 22.68 1.73
N LEU A 198 1.30 22.05 0.58
CA LEU A 198 2.51 21.30 0.34
C LEU A 198 3.00 21.59 -1.08
N ASP A 199 4.28 21.89 -1.22
CA ASP A 199 4.90 22.01 -2.53
C ASP A 199 4.97 20.66 -3.23
N LEU A 200 4.56 20.66 -4.50
CA LEU A 200 4.76 19.54 -5.40
C LEU A 200 6.22 19.52 -5.88
N PRO A 201 6.94 18.39 -5.78
CA PRO A 201 8.26 18.26 -6.37
C PRO A 201 8.23 18.54 -7.87
N ALA A 202 9.31 19.10 -8.41
CA ALA A 202 9.44 19.40 -9.84
C ALA A 202 9.35 18.12 -10.71
N GLU A 203 9.83 16.99 -10.18
CA GLU A 203 9.76 15.69 -10.83
C GLU A 203 9.11 14.67 -9.91
N LEU A 204 8.05 14.03 -10.41
CA LEU A 204 7.37 12.95 -9.71
C LEU A 204 7.93 11.59 -10.14
N PRO A 205 8.15 10.65 -9.20
CA PRO A 205 8.52 9.28 -9.52
C PRO A 205 7.68 8.70 -10.66
N MET A 206 8.35 8.15 -11.67
CA MET A 206 7.72 7.50 -12.82
C MET A 206 6.71 8.36 -13.61
N GLY A 207 6.72 9.68 -13.44
CA GLY A 207 5.73 10.56 -14.09
C GLY A 207 4.31 10.41 -13.52
N MET A 208 4.17 9.81 -12.34
CA MET A 208 2.88 9.72 -11.65
C MET A 208 2.31 11.11 -11.37
N ARG A 209 1.00 11.23 -11.26
CA ARG A 209 0.34 12.49 -10.88
C ARG A 209 0.19 12.61 -9.37
N ALA A 210 0.26 13.83 -8.84
CA ALA A 210 -0.04 14.12 -7.43
C ALA A 210 -0.61 15.54 -7.24
N ASP A 211 -1.20 16.11 -8.29
CA ASP A 211 -1.62 17.52 -8.41
C ASP A 211 -3.10 17.77 -8.04
N GLY A 212 -3.83 16.77 -7.52
CA GLY A 212 -5.27 16.89 -7.27
C GLY A 212 -5.66 17.64 -5.98
N SER A 213 -4.95 17.42 -4.88
CA SER A 213 -5.23 18.03 -3.57
C SER A 213 -3.99 17.97 -2.66
N VAL A 214 -3.98 18.76 -1.58
CA VAL A 214 -2.87 18.68 -0.59
C VAL A 214 -2.74 17.28 0.02
N LEU A 215 -3.86 16.57 0.23
CA LEU A 215 -3.86 15.19 0.72
C LEU A 215 -3.24 14.21 -0.30
N GLN A 216 -3.45 14.46 -1.59
CA GLN A 216 -2.84 13.64 -2.64
C GLN A 216 -1.33 13.92 -2.78
N VAL A 217 -0.91 15.18 -2.65
CA VAL A 217 0.52 15.55 -2.58
C VAL A 217 1.17 14.86 -1.39
N GLU A 218 0.55 14.95 -0.22
CA GLU A 218 1.02 14.29 1.00
C GLU A 218 1.20 12.78 0.80
N ALA A 219 0.12 12.10 0.40
CA ALA A 219 0.10 10.66 0.27
C ALA A 219 1.09 10.11 -0.75
N ARG A 220 1.43 10.86 -1.80
CA ARG A 220 2.23 10.36 -2.92
C ARG A 220 3.67 10.80 -2.92
N VAL A 221 4.06 11.85 -2.20
CA VAL A 221 5.43 12.38 -2.27
C VAL A 221 5.94 13.08 -1.00
N ARG A 222 5.09 13.31 0.01
CA ARG A 222 5.44 14.08 1.21
C ARG A 222 5.07 13.36 2.51
N ARG A 223 5.08 12.02 2.50
CA ARG A 223 4.98 11.26 3.75
C ARG A 223 6.30 11.32 4.51
N GLU A 224 6.24 11.33 5.83
CA GLU A 224 7.41 11.29 6.70
C GLU A 224 7.73 9.85 7.14
N LEU A 225 8.95 9.64 7.65
CA LEU A 225 9.35 8.36 8.22
C LEU A 225 8.65 8.15 9.57
N VAL A 226 8.39 6.88 9.90
CA VAL A 226 7.82 6.50 11.21
C VAL A 226 8.64 7.12 12.37
N GLY A 227 7.97 7.91 13.22
CA GLY A 227 8.58 8.58 14.36
C GLY A 227 9.15 9.97 14.07
N ASP A 228 9.14 10.42 12.82
CA ASP A 228 9.47 11.80 12.43
C ASP A 228 8.21 12.69 12.30
N GLY A 229 7.02 12.12 12.52
CA GLY A 229 5.76 12.84 12.55
C GLY A 229 5.02 12.70 13.88
N GLU A 230 3.69 12.84 13.81
CA GLU A 230 2.81 12.92 14.98
C GLU A 230 1.59 11.99 14.85
N LEU A 231 1.56 11.09 13.86
CA LEU A 231 0.45 10.16 13.71
C LEU A 231 0.38 9.20 14.93
N PRO A 232 -0.82 8.77 15.35
CA PRO A 232 -1.01 7.87 16.49
C PRO A 232 -0.66 6.41 16.11
N LEU A 233 0.59 6.18 15.68
CA LEU A 233 1.05 4.91 15.11
C LEU A 233 1.11 3.79 16.13
N ARG A 234 1.46 4.10 17.39
CA ARG A 234 1.45 3.11 18.47
C ARG A 234 0.04 2.60 18.67
N GLU A 235 -0.92 3.51 18.79
CA GLU A 235 -2.31 3.20 19.02
C GLU A 235 -2.90 2.43 17.84
N LEU A 236 -2.56 2.80 16.59
CA LEU A 236 -2.96 2.05 15.40
C LEU A 236 -2.40 0.63 15.38
N VAL A 237 -1.11 0.43 15.65
CA VAL A 237 -0.49 -0.90 15.68
C VAL A 237 -1.09 -1.77 16.80
N THR A 238 -1.42 -1.18 17.95
CA THR A 238 -2.11 -1.91 19.05
C THR A 238 -3.60 -2.15 18.80
N ALA A 239 -4.21 -1.46 17.83
CA ALA A 239 -5.62 -1.60 17.51
C ALA A 239 -5.90 -2.78 16.56
N VAL A 240 -4.87 -3.29 15.87
CA VAL A 240 -4.96 -4.48 15.02
C VAL A 240 -4.44 -5.73 15.75
N PRO A 241 -4.77 -6.95 15.29
CA PRO A 241 -4.30 -8.17 15.93
C PRO A 241 -2.77 -8.27 16.02
N ASP A 242 -2.26 -8.86 17.11
CA ASP A 242 -0.83 -9.11 17.27
C ASP A 242 -0.26 -9.92 16.11
N GLY A 243 0.88 -9.47 15.58
CA GLY A 243 1.54 -10.11 14.45
C GLY A 243 0.97 -9.74 13.07
N THR A 244 -0.03 -8.85 13.00
CA THR A 244 -0.50 -8.27 11.72
C THR A 244 0.68 -7.70 10.93
N PRO A 245 0.91 -8.14 9.68
CA PRO A 245 2.02 -7.62 8.88
C PRO A 245 1.99 -6.11 8.69
N LEU A 246 3.17 -5.50 8.75
CA LEU A 246 3.35 -4.06 8.57
C LEU A 246 4.10 -3.79 7.27
N SER A 247 3.60 -2.90 6.42
CA SER A 247 4.24 -2.51 5.17
C SER A 247 4.69 -1.05 5.27
N VAL A 248 5.96 -0.76 4.99
CA VAL A 248 6.47 0.61 4.92
C VAL A 248 6.03 1.21 3.59
N GLU A 249 5.21 2.27 3.65
CA GLU A 249 4.84 3.08 2.50
C GLU A 249 5.18 4.56 2.75
N VAL A 250 6.42 4.93 2.44
CA VAL A 250 6.96 6.28 2.71
C VAL A 250 7.50 6.90 1.42
N PRO A 251 6.61 7.38 0.52
CA PRO A 251 7.05 8.20 -0.59
C PRO A 251 7.50 9.57 -0.08
N HIS A 252 8.82 9.70 0.11
CA HIS A 252 9.50 10.91 0.57
C HIS A 252 10.48 11.40 -0.49
N ALA A 253 10.02 12.29 -1.37
CA ALA A 253 10.78 12.71 -2.54
C ALA A 253 12.10 13.41 -2.17
N ALA A 254 12.13 14.20 -1.10
CA ALA A 254 13.31 14.97 -0.71
C ALA A 254 14.43 14.06 -0.17
N LEU A 255 14.09 13.07 0.66
CA LEU A 255 15.08 12.12 1.16
C LEU A 255 15.56 11.16 0.06
N GLN A 256 14.68 10.71 -0.83
CA GLN A 256 15.07 9.87 -1.97
C GLN A 256 15.99 10.58 -2.97
N ALA A 257 15.93 11.92 -3.04
CA ALA A 257 16.84 12.69 -3.88
C ALA A 257 18.28 12.72 -3.37
N VAL A 258 18.52 12.42 -2.09
CA VAL A 258 19.84 12.53 -1.45
C VAL A 258 20.36 11.23 -0.84
N LEU A 259 19.52 10.21 -0.69
CA LEU A 259 19.89 8.91 -0.12
C LEU A 259 19.90 7.80 -1.17
N PRO A 260 20.89 6.90 -1.14
CA PRO A 260 20.84 5.66 -1.89
C PRO A 260 19.60 4.83 -1.52
N PRO A 261 18.97 4.11 -2.47
CA PRO A 261 17.71 3.38 -2.23
C PRO A 261 17.76 2.41 -1.04
N VAL A 262 18.84 1.62 -0.92
CA VAL A 262 18.98 0.65 0.18
C VAL A 262 19.16 1.36 1.53
N GLU A 263 19.88 2.47 1.57
CA GLU A 263 20.03 3.26 2.79
C GLU A 263 18.70 3.86 3.22
N PHE A 264 17.93 4.41 2.29
CA PHE A 264 16.58 4.91 2.55
C PHE A 264 15.65 3.80 3.08
N ALA A 265 15.70 2.61 2.46
CA ALA A 265 14.95 1.45 2.90
C ALA A 265 15.34 1.02 4.33
N ARG A 266 16.64 0.90 4.64
CA ARG A 266 17.11 0.56 6.00
C ARG A 266 16.64 1.56 7.05
N ARG A 267 16.73 2.86 6.76
CA ARG A 267 16.27 3.91 7.70
C ARG A 267 14.79 3.77 8.04
N ASN A 268 13.96 3.48 7.05
CA ASN A 268 12.54 3.23 7.25
C ASN A 268 12.27 1.94 8.05
N LEU A 269 12.98 0.86 7.74
CA LEU A 269 12.86 -0.40 8.47
C LEU A 269 13.24 -0.24 9.95
N ASP A 270 14.36 0.44 10.23
CA ASP A 270 14.81 0.69 11.60
C ASP A 270 13.83 1.59 12.37
N ALA A 271 13.16 2.52 11.68
CA ALA A 271 12.11 3.34 12.26
C ALA A 271 10.89 2.52 12.72
N VAL A 272 10.40 1.59 11.89
CA VAL A 272 9.33 0.66 12.28
C VAL A 272 9.76 -0.25 13.43
N ARG A 273 10.99 -0.78 13.40
CA ARG A 273 11.52 -1.62 14.50
C ARG A 273 11.59 -0.86 15.83
N ARG A 274 11.96 0.43 15.81
CA ARG A 274 11.92 1.28 17.01
C ARG A 274 10.49 1.44 17.52
N LEU A 275 9.52 1.73 16.63
CA LEU A 275 8.10 1.81 17.01
C LEU A 275 7.66 0.54 17.74
N LEU A 276 7.91 -0.64 17.16
CA LEU A 276 7.55 -1.94 17.73
C LEU A 276 8.21 -2.19 19.10
N THR A 277 9.48 -1.82 19.27
CA THR A 277 10.16 -1.92 20.57
C THR A 277 9.45 -1.09 21.64
N THR A 278 8.88 0.07 21.26
CA THR A 278 8.11 0.88 22.21
C THR A 278 6.72 0.33 22.50
N VAL A 279 6.10 -0.37 21.56
CA VAL A 279 4.81 -1.06 21.76
C VAL A 279 5.00 -2.19 22.77
N ASP A 280 5.98 -3.06 22.54
CA ASP A 280 6.27 -4.23 23.39
C ASP A 280 6.65 -3.85 24.83
N ALA A 281 7.23 -2.66 25.04
CA ALA A 281 7.61 -2.18 26.37
C ALA A 281 6.44 -1.67 27.23
N HIS A 282 5.24 -1.52 26.66
CA HIS A 282 4.06 -0.96 27.32
C HIS A 282 2.87 -1.93 27.40
N VAL A 283 3.09 -3.21 27.02
CA VAL A 283 2.19 -4.35 27.24
C VAL A 283 2.70 -5.16 28.42
#